data_AF-A0A9P3PCW0-F1
#
_entry.id   AF-A0A9P3PCW0-F1
#
_cell.length_a   1.000
_cell.length_b   1.000
_cell.length_c   1.000
_cell.angle_alpha   90.00
_cell.angle_beta   90.00
_cell.angle_gamma   90.00
#
_symmetry.space_group_name_H-M   'P 1'
#
loop_
_entity.id
_entity.type
_entity.pdbx_description
1 polymer ?
#
loop_
_entity_poly.entity_id
_entity_poly.type
_entity_poly.pdbx_seq_one_letter_code
_entity_poly.pdbx_strand_id
1 'polypeptide(L)'
;MAQNADTALIAKVEAQAGMVNHRVLSDQELEWCKEILSNEERVLSQLDAEFEALRRKRDLQQQRVQKLHVAVAPHKRLPPEILSHIFVLCLPVAHDKVAIPPVLCKAPWLLGRVCSRWRSISRGERRLWGKVTIKVNAPTRRRDLLRACEILPPAAEVSVEATCRIPGFQTDVIHHLWRAQEFFFTVDCAKLKQVWRIISASPQSFAALRTVVLCVDGMPRAVDKVDTWTGVKPFRMAKSLKELRIAMSATLWPAFLSLDIPWSQLKAIDITGVANLSLEGIFGLLNKCHSLEELSITSPRGRQTGTTRPGQEPLKIPSLRSLCVKDILSPSLINEANLWNNLSTLDLWCAKFEDGRALHSILKHCGRLVDLCSPVPALPPGCTLGGRTLRCPYLTNVELGATRDTWLFATLDAPALANLSCIFTQASDLRPLRDMLAASRCPLHALSIEYDVLDDGLCVRVLPAGLGALLAAAPGITELNLFLGLLVPRDVLRDIGAGVLVPRLAELAVTPDDLEGFLQMVETRAESEARQGRKGLCDVQVFVSSEDYDEDDPDVIDALESRLDAVQRDDDTRRTSSAASTVRAHHEISARTFGTWWFMDKHFV
;
A
#
# COMPACT_ATOMS: atom_id res chain seq x y z
N MET A 1 -84.32 -2.58 -48.54
CA MET A 1 -84.45 -1.10 -48.50
C MET A 1 -84.27 -0.52 -47.09
N ALA A 2 -84.65 -1.22 -46.00
CA ALA A 2 -84.48 -0.73 -44.62
C ALA A 2 -83.01 -0.59 -44.15
N GLN A 3 -82.14 -1.59 -44.36
CA GLN A 3 -80.73 -1.55 -43.92
C GLN A 3 -79.88 -0.41 -44.54
N ASN A 4 -80.22 0.06 -45.74
CA ASN A 4 -79.54 1.20 -46.39
C ASN A 4 -80.02 2.55 -45.86
N ALA A 5 -81.27 2.63 -45.36
CA ALA A 5 -81.79 3.84 -44.72
C ALA A 5 -81.18 4.00 -43.32
N ASP A 6 -80.99 2.88 -42.62
CA ASP A 6 -80.38 2.80 -41.29
C ASP A 6 -78.90 3.22 -41.32
N THR A 7 -78.10 2.70 -42.24
CA THR A 7 -76.68 3.09 -42.38
C THR A 7 -76.50 4.55 -42.82
N ALA A 8 -77.38 5.07 -43.68
CA ALA A 8 -77.34 6.48 -44.10
C ALA A 8 -77.75 7.44 -42.98
N LEU A 9 -78.67 7.04 -42.11
CA LEU A 9 -79.10 7.84 -40.95
C LEU A 9 -78.04 7.81 -39.84
N ILE A 10 -77.39 6.67 -39.58
CA ILE A 10 -76.25 6.54 -38.64
C ILE A 10 -75.09 7.44 -39.09
N ALA A 11 -74.64 7.32 -40.34
CA ALA A 11 -73.55 8.14 -40.86
C ALA A 11 -73.89 9.66 -40.82
N LYS A 12 -75.16 10.01 -41.01
CA LYS A 12 -75.65 11.40 -40.92
C LYS A 12 -75.71 11.90 -39.47
N VAL A 13 -76.08 11.06 -38.50
CA VAL A 13 -76.10 11.41 -37.07
C VAL A 13 -74.67 11.52 -36.54
N GLU A 14 -73.78 10.58 -36.86
CA GLU A 14 -72.36 10.63 -36.49
C GLU A 14 -71.64 11.85 -37.08
N ALA A 15 -71.89 12.20 -38.35
CA ALA A 15 -71.31 13.37 -38.99
C ALA A 15 -71.81 14.71 -38.40
N GLN A 16 -73.01 14.74 -37.80
CA GLN A 16 -73.61 15.96 -37.24
C GLN A 16 -73.39 16.14 -35.73
N ALA A 17 -73.21 15.03 -34.99
CA ALA A 17 -73.06 15.02 -33.54
C ALA A 17 -71.82 15.79 -33.01
N GLY A 18 -70.90 16.19 -33.89
CA GLY A 18 -69.75 17.05 -33.56
C GLY A 18 -69.77 18.47 -34.14
N MET A 19 -70.76 18.86 -34.96
CA MET A 19 -70.74 20.13 -35.71
C MET A 19 -71.93 21.07 -35.45
N VAL A 20 -73.09 20.58 -35.00
CA VAL A 20 -74.32 21.39 -34.93
C VAL A 20 -75.18 21.00 -33.71
N ASN A 21 -75.12 21.79 -32.62
CA ASN A 21 -75.81 21.51 -31.34
C ASN A 21 -77.32 21.83 -31.31
N HIS A 22 -77.93 22.35 -32.38
CA HIS A 22 -79.33 22.82 -32.36
C HIS A 22 -80.33 21.86 -33.01
N ARG A 23 -79.90 20.69 -33.49
CA ARG A 23 -80.81 19.70 -34.09
C ARG A 23 -81.36 18.78 -33.00
N VAL A 24 -82.65 18.90 -32.74
CA VAL A 24 -83.39 18.00 -31.83
C VAL A 24 -83.81 16.75 -32.63
N LEU A 25 -83.37 15.57 -32.18
CA LEU A 25 -83.81 14.29 -32.75
C LEU A 25 -85.30 14.08 -32.45
N SER A 26 -86.05 13.49 -33.38
CA SER A 26 -87.42 13.03 -33.08
C SER A 26 -87.41 11.87 -32.08
N ASP A 27 -88.51 11.66 -31.36
CA ASP A 27 -88.60 10.59 -30.35
C ASP A 27 -88.27 9.20 -30.94
N GLN A 28 -88.64 8.96 -32.20
CA GLN A 28 -88.36 7.71 -32.90
C GLN A 28 -86.89 7.55 -33.28
N GLU A 29 -86.24 8.63 -33.74
CA GLU A 29 -84.78 8.64 -34.03
C GLU A 29 -83.97 8.49 -32.73
N LEU A 30 -84.43 9.10 -31.64
CA LEU A 30 -83.78 9.03 -30.33
C LEU A 30 -83.83 7.62 -29.74
N GLU A 31 -84.99 6.96 -29.79
CA GLU A 31 -85.13 5.59 -29.27
C GLU A 31 -84.27 4.60 -30.07
N TRP A 32 -84.23 4.78 -31.38
CA TRP A 32 -83.39 3.97 -32.25
C TRP A 32 -81.88 4.21 -32.03
N CYS A 33 -81.44 5.46 -31.83
CA CYS A 33 -80.04 5.77 -31.47
C CYS A 33 -79.64 5.14 -30.13
N LYS A 34 -80.54 5.12 -29.13
CA LYS A 34 -80.29 4.44 -27.85
C LYS A 34 -80.14 2.93 -28.02
N GLU A 35 -80.94 2.31 -28.88
CA GLU A 35 -80.84 0.88 -29.17
C GLU A 35 -79.50 0.52 -29.81
N ILE A 36 -79.05 1.31 -30.79
CA ILE A 36 -77.74 1.16 -31.43
C ILE A 36 -76.61 1.37 -30.42
N LEU A 37 -76.66 2.46 -29.65
CA LEU A 37 -75.66 2.75 -28.61
C LEU A 37 -75.56 1.60 -27.61
N SER A 38 -76.70 1.08 -27.14
CA SER A 38 -76.73 -0.07 -26.23
C SER A 38 -76.11 -1.32 -26.85
N ASN A 39 -76.33 -1.57 -28.14
CA ASN A 39 -75.71 -2.70 -28.83
C ASN A 39 -74.20 -2.52 -29.00
N GLU A 40 -73.72 -1.33 -29.37
CA GLU A 40 -72.29 -1.01 -29.50
C GLU A 40 -71.58 -1.05 -28.14
N GLU A 41 -72.18 -0.50 -27.09
CA GLU A 41 -71.66 -0.60 -25.71
C GLU A 41 -71.56 -2.06 -25.26
N ARG A 42 -72.49 -2.91 -25.69
CA ARG A 42 -72.43 -4.36 -25.43
C ARG A 42 -71.29 -5.04 -26.19
N VAL A 43 -71.05 -4.66 -27.46
CA VAL A 43 -69.92 -5.17 -28.26
C VAL A 43 -68.59 -4.73 -27.66
N LEU A 44 -68.46 -3.44 -27.27
CA LEU A 44 -67.28 -2.93 -26.56
C LEU A 44 -67.04 -3.68 -25.25
N SER A 45 -68.08 -3.88 -24.45
CA SER A 45 -67.99 -4.65 -23.19
C SER A 45 -67.53 -6.10 -23.40
N GLN A 46 -67.97 -6.73 -24.50
CA GLN A 46 -67.53 -8.08 -24.88
C GLN A 46 -66.05 -8.10 -25.30
N LEU A 47 -65.64 -7.15 -26.14
CA LEU A 47 -64.25 -7.02 -26.58
C LEU A 47 -63.30 -6.75 -25.39
N ASP A 48 -63.70 -5.90 -24.45
CA ASP A 48 -62.93 -5.63 -23.23
C ASP A 48 -62.78 -6.91 -22.37
N ALA A 49 -63.84 -7.71 -22.25
CA ALA A 49 -63.80 -8.98 -21.53
C ALA A 49 -62.87 -10.01 -22.21
N GLU A 50 -62.91 -10.10 -23.55
CA GLU A 50 -62.02 -10.95 -24.33
C GLU A 50 -60.56 -10.50 -24.23
N PHE A 51 -60.30 -9.20 -24.30
CA PHE A 51 -58.96 -8.63 -24.15
C PHE A 51 -58.37 -8.96 -22.78
N GLU A 52 -59.15 -8.80 -21.72
CA GLU A 52 -58.73 -9.17 -20.36
C GLU A 52 -58.49 -10.68 -20.21
N ALA A 53 -59.31 -11.53 -20.83
CA ALA A 53 -59.08 -12.98 -20.84
C ALA A 53 -57.78 -13.37 -21.57
N LEU A 54 -57.51 -12.77 -22.73
CA LEU A 54 -56.27 -12.98 -23.48
C LEU A 54 -55.05 -12.47 -22.72
N ARG A 55 -55.16 -11.32 -22.03
CA ARG A 55 -54.10 -10.77 -21.18
C ARG A 55 -53.72 -11.74 -20.05
N ARG A 56 -54.72 -12.27 -19.33
CA ARG A 56 -54.50 -13.31 -18.30
C ARG A 56 -53.83 -14.56 -18.87
N LYS A 57 -54.25 -15.01 -20.05
CA LYS A 57 -53.65 -16.16 -20.74
C LYS A 57 -52.18 -15.91 -21.07
N ARG A 58 -51.85 -14.71 -21.57
CA ARG A 58 -50.46 -14.30 -21.86
C ARG A 58 -49.61 -14.27 -20.59
N ASP A 59 -50.11 -13.68 -19.51
CA ASP A 59 -49.40 -13.63 -18.23
C ASP A 59 -49.11 -15.03 -17.67
N LEU A 60 -50.08 -15.95 -17.76
CA LEU A 60 -49.91 -17.34 -17.34
C LEU A 60 -48.84 -18.06 -18.18
N GLN A 61 -48.85 -17.88 -19.51
CA GLN A 61 -47.84 -18.48 -20.38
C GLN A 61 -46.45 -17.89 -20.11
N GLN A 62 -46.34 -16.59 -19.91
CA GLN A 62 -45.10 -15.91 -19.59
C GLN A 62 -44.49 -16.45 -18.27
N GLN A 63 -45.31 -16.66 -17.25
CA GLN A 63 -44.88 -17.32 -16.01
C GLN A 63 -44.38 -18.76 -16.23
N ARG A 64 -45.05 -19.52 -17.11
CA ARG A 64 -44.67 -20.90 -17.42
C ARG A 64 -43.33 -20.96 -18.17
N VAL A 65 -43.15 -20.10 -19.17
CA VAL A 65 -41.88 -19.96 -19.91
C VAL A 65 -40.74 -19.61 -18.97
N GLN A 66 -40.94 -18.64 -18.05
CA GLN A 66 -39.93 -18.27 -17.06
C GLN A 66 -39.54 -19.43 -16.15
N LYS A 67 -40.52 -20.23 -15.69
CA LYS A 67 -40.25 -21.43 -14.87
C LYS A 67 -39.44 -22.48 -15.65
N LEU A 68 -39.74 -22.70 -16.93
CA LEU A 68 -39.01 -23.63 -17.78
C LEU A 68 -37.58 -23.15 -18.04
N HIS A 69 -37.36 -21.86 -18.33
CA HIS A 69 -36.01 -21.29 -18.45
C HIS A 69 -35.16 -21.52 -17.19
N VAL A 70 -35.74 -21.30 -16.01
CA VAL A 70 -35.06 -21.59 -14.74
C VAL A 70 -34.78 -23.09 -14.59
N ALA A 71 -35.69 -23.97 -15.02
CA ALA A 71 -35.51 -25.42 -14.94
C ALA A 71 -34.36 -25.93 -15.82
N VAL A 72 -34.22 -25.40 -17.03
CA VAL A 72 -33.19 -25.83 -18.00
C VAL A 72 -31.87 -25.06 -17.90
N ALA A 73 -31.73 -24.18 -16.90
CA ALA A 73 -30.57 -23.31 -16.77
C ALA A 73 -29.25 -24.12 -16.64
N PRO A 74 -28.20 -23.82 -17.44
CA PRO A 74 -26.97 -24.64 -17.53
C PRO A 74 -26.25 -24.84 -16.18
N HIS A 75 -26.26 -23.82 -15.32
CA HIS A 75 -25.62 -23.87 -14.00
C HIS A 75 -26.20 -24.95 -13.07
N LYS A 76 -27.39 -25.49 -13.37
CA LYS A 76 -27.97 -26.62 -12.63
C LYS A 76 -27.28 -27.95 -12.92
N ARG A 77 -26.60 -28.10 -14.07
CA ARG A 77 -25.91 -29.33 -14.47
C ARG A 77 -24.42 -29.36 -14.12
N LEU A 78 -23.82 -28.22 -13.81
CA LEU A 78 -22.40 -28.13 -13.45
C LEU A 78 -22.13 -28.85 -12.12
N PRO A 79 -21.01 -29.58 -11.97
CA PRO A 79 -20.57 -30.10 -10.67
C PRO A 79 -20.29 -28.97 -9.66
N PRO A 80 -20.43 -29.22 -8.34
CA PRO A 80 -20.10 -28.23 -7.31
C PRO A 80 -18.70 -27.63 -7.41
N GLU A 81 -17.70 -28.43 -7.84
CA GLU A 81 -16.30 -28.06 -7.95
C GLU A 81 -16.06 -27.07 -9.09
N ILE A 82 -16.72 -27.30 -10.23
CA ILE A 82 -16.67 -26.38 -11.38
C ILE A 82 -17.36 -25.07 -11.02
N LEU A 83 -18.49 -25.15 -10.32
CA LEU A 83 -19.21 -23.97 -9.88
C LEU A 83 -18.42 -23.17 -8.84
N SER A 84 -17.74 -23.82 -7.90
CA SER A 84 -16.89 -23.15 -6.91
C SER A 84 -15.67 -22.51 -7.57
N HIS A 85 -15.09 -23.14 -8.59
CA HIS A 85 -14.02 -22.55 -9.39
C HIS A 85 -14.50 -21.28 -10.13
N ILE A 86 -15.66 -21.33 -10.78
CA ILE A 86 -16.29 -20.15 -11.40
C ILE A 86 -16.49 -19.04 -10.36
N PHE A 87 -16.96 -19.36 -9.15
CA PHE A 87 -17.15 -18.38 -8.09
C PHE A 87 -15.86 -17.67 -7.70
N VAL A 88 -14.75 -18.39 -7.61
CA VAL A 88 -13.43 -17.81 -7.31
C VAL A 88 -12.98 -16.86 -8.43
N LEU A 89 -13.24 -17.22 -9.69
CA LEU A 89 -12.96 -16.35 -10.85
C LEU A 89 -13.84 -15.09 -10.88
N CYS A 90 -14.97 -15.07 -10.16
CA CYS A 90 -15.82 -13.89 -10.02
C CYS A 90 -15.38 -12.93 -8.90
N LEU A 91 -14.31 -13.23 -8.17
CA LEU A 91 -13.77 -12.29 -7.17
C LEU A 91 -13.13 -11.09 -7.89
N PRO A 92 -13.34 -9.85 -7.40
CA PRO A 92 -12.71 -8.68 -8.01
C PRO A 92 -11.19 -8.74 -7.85
N VAL A 93 -10.45 -8.59 -8.95
CA VAL A 93 -8.96 -8.60 -8.99
C VAL A 93 -8.35 -7.55 -8.03
N ALA A 94 -9.08 -6.46 -7.74
CA ALA A 94 -8.63 -5.35 -6.91
C ALA A 94 -9.17 -5.36 -5.46
N HIS A 95 -9.88 -6.40 -5.02
CA HIS A 95 -10.49 -6.45 -3.68
C HIS A 95 -10.25 -7.78 -2.98
N ASP A 96 -9.06 -7.94 -2.40
CA ASP A 96 -8.66 -9.12 -1.61
C ASP A 96 -9.38 -9.28 -0.26
N LYS A 97 -10.27 -8.34 0.11
CA LYS A 97 -10.86 -8.30 1.46
C LYS A 97 -12.38 -8.32 1.38
N VAL A 98 -12.99 -9.41 1.86
CA VAL A 98 -14.43 -9.54 2.02
C VAL A 98 -14.86 -8.69 3.21
N ALA A 99 -15.62 -7.63 2.98
CA ALA A 99 -16.08 -6.76 4.07
C ALA A 99 -17.38 -7.26 4.71
N ILE A 100 -17.45 -7.11 6.04
CA ILE A 100 -18.68 -7.06 6.83
C ILE A 100 -18.78 -5.63 7.36
N PRO A 101 -19.87 -4.92 7.11
CA PRO A 101 -21.15 -5.41 6.59
C PRO A 101 -21.11 -5.78 5.11
N PRO A 102 -21.93 -6.76 4.69
CA PRO A 102 -21.84 -7.33 3.36
C PRO A 102 -22.33 -6.32 2.31
N VAL A 103 -21.50 -6.06 1.31
CA VAL A 103 -21.94 -5.38 0.08
C VAL A 103 -22.64 -6.43 -0.79
N LEU A 104 -23.97 -6.48 -0.70
CA LEU A 104 -24.77 -7.58 -1.25
C LEU A 104 -24.75 -7.71 -2.79
N CYS A 105 -24.22 -6.70 -3.50
CA CYS A 105 -24.01 -6.72 -4.94
C CYS A 105 -22.60 -7.16 -5.36
N LYS A 106 -21.72 -7.50 -4.41
CA LYS A 106 -20.36 -8.00 -4.67
C LYS A 106 -20.22 -9.46 -4.24
N ALA A 107 -19.38 -10.22 -4.95
CA ALA A 107 -18.93 -11.52 -4.50
C ALA A 107 -18.11 -11.37 -3.19
N PRO A 108 -18.11 -12.36 -2.28
CA PRO A 108 -18.84 -13.63 -2.35
C PRO A 108 -20.32 -13.52 -1.94
N TRP A 109 -20.75 -12.41 -1.33
CA TRP A 109 -22.11 -12.25 -0.79
C TRP A 109 -23.21 -12.37 -1.85
N LEU A 110 -23.00 -11.83 -3.06
CA LEU A 110 -23.93 -11.94 -4.19
C LEU A 110 -24.21 -13.40 -4.56
N LEU A 111 -23.19 -14.25 -4.56
CA LEU A 111 -23.27 -15.65 -4.96
C LEU A 111 -24.22 -16.44 -4.03
N GLY A 112 -24.21 -16.12 -2.73
CA GLY A 112 -25.10 -16.73 -1.75
C GLY A 112 -26.58 -16.33 -1.85
N ARG A 113 -26.92 -15.35 -2.71
CA ARG A 113 -28.28 -14.85 -2.91
C ARG A 113 -29.01 -15.44 -4.11
N VAL A 114 -28.30 -16.13 -5.00
CA VAL A 114 -28.87 -16.66 -6.26
C VAL A 114 -29.84 -17.82 -6.00
N CYS A 115 -29.37 -18.88 -5.34
CA CYS A 115 -30.20 -20.02 -4.93
C CYS A 115 -29.59 -20.75 -3.72
N SER A 116 -30.33 -21.69 -3.12
CA SER A 116 -29.87 -22.50 -1.97
C SER A 116 -28.59 -23.28 -2.27
N ARG A 117 -28.47 -23.82 -3.49
CA ARG A 117 -27.29 -24.56 -3.94
C ARG A 117 -26.05 -23.68 -4.01
N TRP A 118 -26.15 -22.51 -4.63
CA TRP A 118 -25.04 -21.55 -4.72
C TRP A 118 -24.61 -21.07 -3.35
N ARG A 119 -25.56 -20.84 -2.44
CA ARG A 119 -25.28 -20.50 -1.04
C ARG A 119 -24.50 -21.59 -0.31
N SER A 120 -24.86 -22.86 -0.49
CA SER A 120 -24.14 -23.98 0.11
C SER A 120 -22.70 -24.08 -0.41
N ILE A 121 -22.51 -23.97 -1.73
CA ILE A 121 -21.18 -24.05 -2.37
C ILE A 121 -20.32 -22.85 -1.97
N SER A 122 -20.88 -21.64 -2.03
CA SER A 122 -20.17 -20.41 -1.65
C SER A 122 -19.70 -20.46 -0.21
N ARG A 123 -20.50 -20.99 0.74
CA ARG A 123 -20.08 -21.14 2.15
C ARG A 123 -19.03 -22.24 2.36
N GLY A 124 -18.99 -23.26 1.51
CA GLY A 124 -18.03 -24.37 1.62
C GLY A 124 -16.65 -24.06 1.03
N GLU A 125 -16.56 -23.12 0.09
CA GLU A 125 -15.34 -22.81 -0.65
C GLU A 125 -14.46 -21.81 0.11
N ARG A 126 -13.37 -22.28 0.73
CA ARG A 126 -12.47 -21.46 1.57
C ARG A 126 -11.84 -20.31 0.81
N ARG A 127 -11.52 -20.49 -0.48
CA ARG A 127 -10.89 -19.45 -1.32
C ARG A 127 -11.74 -18.19 -1.46
N LEU A 128 -13.06 -18.30 -1.31
CA LEU A 128 -13.97 -17.15 -1.31
C LEU A 128 -13.92 -16.33 -0.02
N TRP A 129 -13.37 -16.87 1.06
CA TRP A 129 -13.39 -16.29 2.40
C TRP A 129 -11.97 -16.15 2.97
N GLY A 130 -10.97 -15.98 2.09
CA GLY A 130 -9.56 -15.89 2.46
C GLY A 130 -9.33 -14.86 3.56
N LYS A 131 -9.61 -13.57 3.30
CA LYS A 131 -9.52 -12.50 4.30
C LYS A 131 -10.86 -11.76 4.43
N VAL A 132 -11.47 -11.83 5.60
CA VAL A 132 -12.76 -11.17 5.92
C VAL A 132 -12.52 -10.05 6.92
N THR A 133 -12.87 -8.80 6.57
CA THR A 133 -12.76 -7.65 7.48
C THR A 133 -14.11 -7.25 8.07
N ILE A 134 -14.27 -7.35 9.38
CA ILE A 134 -15.47 -6.90 10.10
C ILE A 134 -15.28 -5.46 10.57
N LYS A 135 -16.02 -4.53 9.97
CA LYS A 135 -16.06 -3.11 10.34
C LYS A 135 -17.17 -2.84 11.36
N VAL A 136 -16.79 -2.61 12.60
CA VAL A 136 -17.73 -2.53 13.74
C VAL A 136 -18.55 -1.23 13.77
N ASN A 137 -18.07 -0.15 13.14
CA ASN A 137 -18.74 1.17 13.15
C ASN A 137 -19.34 1.59 11.81
N ALA A 138 -19.50 0.66 10.87
CA ALA A 138 -20.25 0.94 9.65
C ALA A 138 -21.71 1.25 9.99
N PRO A 139 -22.40 2.18 9.28
CA PRO A 139 -23.77 2.64 9.56
C PRO A 139 -24.87 1.58 9.30
N THR A 140 -24.55 0.31 9.42
CA THR A 140 -25.43 -0.83 9.18
C THR A 140 -26.26 -1.23 10.39
N ARG A 141 -27.42 -1.80 10.10
CA ARG A 141 -28.31 -2.37 11.11
C ARG A 141 -27.60 -3.51 11.84
N ARG A 142 -27.55 -3.44 13.17
CA ARG A 142 -26.99 -4.44 14.11
C ARG A 142 -27.34 -5.90 13.74
N ARG A 143 -28.57 -6.15 13.30
CA ARG A 143 -29.04 -7.50 12.89
C ARG A 143 -28.32 -8.05 11.66
N ASP A 144 -27.97 -7.19 10.70
CA ASP A 144 -27.32 -7.61 9.46
C ASP A 144 -25.85 -7.95 9.70
N LEU A 145 -25.20 -7.20 10.59
CA LEU A 145 -23.84 -7.48 11.08
C LEU A 145 -23.78 -8.85 11.78
N LEU A 146 -24.67 -9.10 12.74
CA LEU A 146 -24.72 -10.38 13.46
C LEU A 146 -24.99 -11.57 12.53
N ARG A 147 -25.97 -11.45 11.63
CA ARG A 147 -26.25 -12.49 10.63
C ARG A 147 -25.06 -12.74 9.72
N ALA A 148 -24.37 -11.69 9.27
CA ALA A 148 -23.18 -11.85 8.44
C ALA A 148 -22.08 -12.63 9.18
N CYS A 149 -21.84 -12.31 10.46
CA CYS A 149 -20.88 -13.01 11.30
C CYS A 149 -21.24 -14.49 11.54
N GLU A 150 -22.53 -14.81 11.74
CA GLU A 150 -23.01 -16.19 11.89
C GLU A 150 -22.85 -17.03 10.61
N ILE A 151 -22.93 -16.40 9.44
CA ILE A 151 -22.85 -17.09 8.15
C ILE A 151 -21.40 -17.43 7.78
N LEU A 152 -20.41 -16.77 8.39
CA LEU A 152 -18.98 -16.95 8.10
C LEU A 152 -18.53 -18.41 8.26
N PRO A 153 -17.93 -19.02 7.22
CA PRO A 153 -17.42 -20.38 7.31
C PRO A 153 -16.35 -20.48 8.40
N PRO A 154 -16.25 -21.60 9.16
CA PRO A 154 -15.27 -21.77 10.25
C PRO A 154 -13.82 -21.50 9.86
N ALA A 155 -13.46 -21.77 8.61
CA ALA A 155 -12.10 -21.63 8.08
C ALA A 155 -11.76 -20.22 7.56
N ALA A 156 -12.69 -19.27 7.58
CA ALA A 156 -12.42 -17.90 7.14
C ALA A 156 -11.39 -17.23 8.07
N GLU A 157 -10.39 -16.54 7.50
CA GLU A 157 -9.52 -15.67 8.28
C GLU A 157 -10.24 -14.35 8.52
N VAL A 158 -10.49 -14.05 9.78
CA VAL A 158 -11.25 -12.91 10.26
C VAL A 158 -10.29 -11.85 10.78
N SER A 159 -10.34 -10.71 10.13
CA SER A 159 -9.75 -9.46 10.55
C SER A 159 -10.87 -8.57 11.10
N VAL A 160 -10.66 -7.95 12.25
CA VAL A 160 -11.67 -7.07 12.86
C VAL A 160 -11.12 -5.66 12.92
N GLU A 161 -11.86 -4.72 12.33
CA GLU A 161 -11.52 -3.30 12.28
C GLU A 161 -12.57 -2.51 13.06
N ALA A 162 -12.14 -1.84 14.13
CA ALA A 162 -13.01 -1.08 15.00
C ALA A 162 -12.40 0.29 15.35
N THR A 163 -13.12 1.35 14.99
CA THR A 163 -12.84 2.77 15.28
C THR A 163 -13.85 3.39 16.25
N CYS A 164 -13.55 3.45 17.55
CA CYS A 164 -14.42 3.97 18.59
C CYS A 164 -14.21 5.47 18.88
N ARG A 165 -14.37 6.32 17.87
CA ARG A 165 -14.38 7.79 18.07
C ARG A 165 -15.74 8.31 18.54
N ILE A 166 -16.82 7.72 18.02
CA ILE A 166 -18.23 8.13 18.25
C ILE A 166 -18.86 7.17 19.29
N PRO A 167 -19.90 7.54 20.06
CA PRO A 167 -20.64 6.55 20.86
C PRO A 167 -21.14 5.39 19.99
N GLY A 168 -20.87 4.14 20.39
CA GLY A 168 -21.47 2.95 19.77
C GLY A 168 -20.56 1.77 19.43
N PHE A 169 -19.58 1.40 20.26
CA PHE A 169 -18.93 0.08 20.09
C PHE A 169 -20.00 -1.01 20.21
N GLN A 170 -20.30 -1.69 19.11
CA GLN A 170 -21.31 -2.76 19.11
C GLN A 170 -20.76 -3.95 19.88
N THR A 171 -21.20 -4.08 21.13
CA THR A 171 -20.74 -5.11 22.06
C THR A 171 -21.00 -6.53 21.57
N ASP A 172 -21.92 -6.72 20.63
CA ASP A 172 -22.27 -8.06 20.16
C ASP A 172 -21.22 -8.66 19.23
N VAL A 173 -20.41 -7.83 18.56
CA VAL A 173 -19.30 -8.32 17.72
C VAL A 173 -18.22 -9.00 18.58
N ILE A 174 -18.18 -8.71 19.88
CA ILE A 174 -17.23 -9.28 20.84
C ILE A 174 -17.32 -10.80 20.89
N HIS A 175 -18.52 -11.36 20.74
CA HIS A 175 -18.73 -12.81 20.70
C HIS A 175 -18.09 -13.51 19.49
N HIS A 176 -17.62 -12.75 18.50
CA HIS A 176 -16.93 -13.28 17.32
C HIS A 176 -15.41 -13.06 17.37
N LEU A 177 -14.88 -12.33 18.37
CA LEU A 177 -13.45 -12.05 18.50
C LEU A 177 -12.60 -13.29 18.78
N TRP A 178 -13.20 -14.41 19.20
CA TRP A 178 -12.47 -15.67 19.40
C TRP A 178 -11.86 -16.21 18.10
N ARG A 179 -12.44 -15.86 16.95
CA ARG A 179 -11.97 -16.26 15.61
C ARG A 179 -11.05 -15.24 14.95
N ALA A 180 -10.93 -14.04 15.52
CA ALA A 180 -10.17 -12.96 14.90
C ALA A 180 -8.67 -13.27 14.97
N GLN A 181 -8.01 -13.32 13.81
CA GLN A 181 -6.55 -13.44 13.70
C GLN A 181 -5.89 -12.06 13.72
N GLU A 182 -6.57 -11.04 13.20
CA GLU A 182 -6.10 -9.66 13.18
C GLU A 182 -7.11 -8.75 13.89
N PHE A 183 -6.63 -7.82 14.72
CA PHE A 183 -7.47 -6.84 15.41
C PHE A 183 -6.89 -5.44 15.24
N PHE A 184 -7.55 -4.63 14.41
CA PHE A 184 -7.24 -3.22 14.18
C PHE A 184 -8.20 -2.37 15.00
N PHE A 185 -7.68 -1.64 15.96
CA PHE A 185 -8.49 -0.92 16.93
C PHE A 185 -8.01 0.52 17.10
N THR A 186 -8.85 1.46 16.70
CA THR A 186 -8.65 2.90 16.93
C THR A 186 -9.66 3.40 17.94
N VAL A 187 -9.24 4.09 19.00
CA VAL A 187 -10.11 4.38 20.14
C VAL A 187 -9.69 5.66 20.85
N ASP A 188 -10.66 6.45 21.30
CA ASP A 188 -10.38 7.58 22.18
C ASP A 188 -9.92 7.09 23.58
N CYS A 189 -8.87 7.68 24.12
CA CYS A 189 -8.30 7.29 25.42
C CYS A 189 -9.33 7.24 26.55
N ALA A 190 -10.34 8.13 26.54
CA ALA A 190 -11.39 8.19 27.56
C ALA A 190 -12.33 6.96 27.52
N LYS A 191 -12.46 6.30 26.36
CA LYS A 191 -13.33 5.12 26.16
C LYS A 191 -12.58 3.80 26.33
N LEU A 192 -11.25 3.83 26.30
CA LEU A 192 -10.42 2.63 26.22
C LEU A 192 -10.65 1.65 27.38
N LYS A 193 -10.73 2.16 28.62
CA LYS A 193 -11.02 1.34 29.81
C LYS A 193 -12.36 0.62 29.71
N GLN A 194 -13.40 1.31 29.21
CA GLN A 194 -14.72 0.73 29.02
C GLN A 194 -14.67 -0.38 27.98
N VAL A 195 -14.03 -0.16 26.84
CA VAL A 195 -13.94 -1.17 25.77
C VAL A 195 -13.15 -2.40 26.25
N TRP A 196 -12.02 -2.20 26.94
CA TRP A 196 -11.27 -3.30 27.53
C TRP A 196 -12.08 -4.11 28.54
N ARG A 197 -12.94 -3.47 29.34
CA ARG A 197 -13.84 -4.19 30.25
C ARG A 197 -14.82 -5.08 29.50
N ILE A 198 -15.42 -4.59 28.43
CA ILE A 198 -16.39 -5.36 27.66
C ILE A 198 -15.69 -6.54 26.94
N ILE A 199 -14.51 -6.31 26.36
CA ILE A 199 -13.72 -7.38 25.73
C ILE A 199 -13.28 -8.43 26.74
N SER A 200 -12.87 -8.00 27.94
CA SER A 200 -12.45 -8.90 29.03
C SER A 200 -13.58 -9.71 29.63
N ALA A 201 -14.84 -9.27 29.50
CA ALA A 201 -16.01 -10.00 29.97
C ALA A 201 -16.29 -11.25 29.12
N SER A 202 -15.79 -11.30 27.88
CA SER A 202 -15.97 -12.45 27.00
C SER A 202 -14.87 -13.51 27.24
N PRO A 203 -15.22 -14.76 27.63
CA PRO A 203 -14.24 -15.76 28.05
C PRO A 203 -13.27 -16.24 26.96
N GLN A 204 -13.63 -16.07 25.69
CA GLN A 204 -12.89 -16.60 24.54
C GLN A 204 -12.33 -15.50 23.63
N SER A 205 -12.45 -14.22 24.03
CA SER A 205 -11.94 -13.10 23.24
C SER A 205 -10.49 -13.34 22.83
N PHE A 206 -10.20 -13.18 21.53
CA PHE A 206 -8.84 -13.25 20.99
C PHE A 206 -8.14 -14.62 21.08
N ALA A 207 -8.87 -15.73 21.20
CA ALA A 207 -8.27 -17.07 21.24
C ALA A 207 -7.40 -17.39 20.00
N ALA A 208 -7.77 -16.91 18.81
CA ALA A 208 -7.02 -17.12 17.56
C ALA A 208 -6.13 -15.92 17.16
N LEU A 209 -6.01 -14.90 18.00
CA LEU A 209 -5.38 -13.62 17.64
C LEU A 209 -3.87 -13.77 17.42
N ARG A 210 -3.39 -13.25 16.29
CA ARG A 210 -1.98 -13.25 15.86
C ARG A 210 -1.40 -11.85 15.79
N THR A 211 -2.18 -10.89 15.30
CA THR A 211 -1.74 -9.50 15.08
C THR A 211 -2.71 -8.53 15.73
N VAL A 212 -2.16 -7.57 16.48
CA VAL A 212 -2.91 -6.44 17.05
C VAL A 212 -2.32 -5.15 16.54
N VAL A 213 -3.18 -4.25 16.07
CA VAL A 213 -2.85 -2.85 15.81
C VAL A 213 -3.74 -1.99 16.68
N LEU A 214 -3.15 -1.28 17.64
CA LEU A 214 -3.85 -0.44 18.61
C LEU A 214 -3.45 1.02 18.43
N CYS A 215 -4.38 1.86 17.99
CA CYS A 215 -4.22 3.31 17.92
C CYS A 215 -5.12 3.98 18.98
N VAL A 216 -4.53 4.72 19.90
CA VAL A 216 -5.24 5.42 20.97
C VAL A 216 -5.11 6.93 20.74
N ASP A 217 -6.24 7.54 20.38
CA ASP A 217 -6.35 8.97 20.13
C ASP A 217 -6.69 9.74 21.42
N GLY A 218 -6.35 11.02 21.47
CA GLY A 218 -6.71 11.92 22.57
C GLY A 218 -5.65 12.02 23.68
N MET A 219 -5.78 13.05 24.52
CA MET A 219 -4.89 13.28 25.67
C MET A 219 -5.60 12.85 26.96
N PRO A 220 -5.00 11.97 27.77
CA PRO A 220 -5.59 11.57 29.04
C PRO A 220 -5.74 12.78 29.95
N ARG A 221 -6.88 12.88 30.64
CA ARG A 221 -7.08 13.94 31.64
C ARG A 221 -6.21 13.62 32.85
N ALA A 222 -5.81 14.63 33.63
CA ALA A 222 -4.90 14.45 34.78
C ALA A 222 -5.37 13.39 35.80
N VAL A 223 -6.66 13.07 35.82
CA VAL A 223 -7.32 12.09 36.69
C VAL A 223 -7.16 10.63 36.19
N ASP A 224 -6.75 10.41 34.94
CA ASP A 224 -6.65 9.07 34.32
C ASP A 224 -5.32 8.34 34.60
N LYS A 225 -4.50 8.83 35.54
CA LYS A 225 -3.14 8.34 35.76
C LYS A 225 -3.08 7.02 36.57
N VAL A 226 -2.41 6.05 35.95
CA VAL A 226 -1.78 4.83 36.49
C VAL A 226 -2.72 3.71 37.00
N ASP A 227 -3.81 4.01 37.71
CA ASP A 227 -4.74 2.97 38.22
C ASP A 227 -5.87 2.61 37.23
N THR A 228 -5.82 3.14 36.00
CA THR A 228 -6.97 3.11 35.11
C THR A 228 -7.26 1.72 34.54
N TRP A 229 -6.28 0.83 34.32
CA TRP A 229 -6.54 -0.47 33.67
C TRP A 229 -6.33 -1.71 34.55
N THR A 230 -6.14 -1.51 35.85
CA THR A 230 -6.03 -2.61 36.81
C THR A 230 -7.29 -3.51 36.77
N GLY A 231 -7.06 -4.82 36.73
CA GLY A 231 -8.12 -5.84 36.70
C GLY A 231 -8.75 -6.15 35.33
N VAL A 232 -8.32 -5.48 34.24
CA VAL A 232 -8.83 -5.74 32.89
C VAL A 232 -7.84 -6.61 32.12
N LYS A 233 -8.31 -7.69 31.49
CA LYS A 233 -7.46 -8.73 30.86
C LYS A 233 -7.95 -9.10 29.45
N PRO A 234 -7.90 -8.16 28.49
CA PRO A 234 -8.47 -8.40 27.17
C PRO A 234 -7.71 -9.47 26.38
N PHE A 235 -6.40 -9.63 26.62
CA PHE A 235 -5.52 -10.55 25.90
C PHE A 235 -5.30 -11.90 26.59
N ARG A 236 -6.06 -12.22 27.65
CA ARG A 236 -5.85 -13.43 28.47
C ARG A 236 -5.80 -14.72 27.66
N MET A 237 -6.57 -14.80 26.57
CA MET A 237 -6.64 -15.99 25.69
C MET A 237 -5.77 -15.88 24.44
N ALA A 238 -5.07 -14.75 24.22
CA ALA A 238 -4.30 -14.46 23.01
C ALA A 238 -2.95 -15.22 22.94
N LYS A 239 -2.97 -16.53 23.18
CA LYS A 239 -1.77 -17.41 23.19
C LYS A 239 -1.09 -17.55 21.83
N SER A 240 -1.73 -17.09 20.76
CA SER A 240 -1.16 -17.10 19.41
C SER A 240 -0.61 -15.75 18.98
N LEU A 241 -0.66 -14.72 19.84
CA LEU A 241 -0.25 -13.35 19.50
C LEU A 241 1.24 -13.29 19.21
N LYS A 242 1.61 -12.83 18.01
CA LYS A 242 2.99 -12.69 17.51
C LYS A 242 3.35 -11.25 17.20
N GLU A 243 2.39 -10.44 16.79
CA GLU A 243 2.66 -9.09 16.30
C GLU A 243 1.81 -8.07 17.06
N LEU A 244 2.46 -6.99 17.48
CA LEU A 244 1.82 -5.93 18.24
C LEU A 244 2.30 -4.57 17.74
N ARG A 245 1.40 -3.83 17.08
CA ARG A 245 1.62 -2.45 16.65
C ARG A 245 0.81 -1.51 17.53
N ILE A 246 1.45 -0.47 18.05
CA ILE A 246 0.86 0.44 19.05
C ILE A 246 1.19 1.87 18.68
N ALA A 247 0.16 2.70 18.66
CA ALA A 247 0.28 4.15 18.65
C ALA A 247 -0.57 4.74 19.78
N MET A 248 0.05 5.32 20.80
CA MET A 248 -0.66 5.95 21.93
C MET A 248 0.20 7.01 22.63
N SER A 249 -0.38 7.83 23.49
CA SER A 249 0.38 8.78 24.33
C SER A 249 1.28 8.06 25.36
N ALA A 250 2.50 8.57 25.60
CA ALA A 250 3.45 8.03 26.56
C ALA A 250 2.91 7.95 28.00
N THR A 251 1.97 8.82 28.36
CA THR A 251 1.31 8.84 29.68
C THR A 251 0.50 7.57 29.96
N LEU A 252 0.09 6.82 28.93
CA LEU A 252 -0.67 5.57 29.07
C LEU A 252 0.23 4.33 29.20
N TRP A 253 1.54 4.45 28.94
CA TRP A 253 2.47 3.32 28.89
C TRP A 253 2.54 2.50 30.18
N PRO A 254 2.63 3.12 31.38
CA PRO A 254 2.66 2.35 32.62
C PRO A 254 1.41 1.48 32.81
N ALA A 255 0.23 2.01 32.48
CA ALA A 255 -1.02 1.25 32.53
C ALA A 255 -1.05 0.16 31.44
N PHE A 256 -0.53 0.42 30.25
CA PHE A 256 -0.46 -0.56 29.17
C PHE A 256 0.45 -1.75 29.51
N LEU A 257 1.62 -1.49 30.10
CA LEU A 257 2.57 -2.52 30.55
C LEU A 257 2.03 -3.40 31.68
N SER A 258 0.97 -2.95 32.37
CA SER A 258 0.27 -3.71 33.40
C SER A 258 -0.77 -4.70 32.83
N LEU A 259 -1.10 -4.61 31.53
CA LEU A 259 -2.01 -5.55 30.88
C LEU A 259 -1.39 -6.95 30.76
N ASP A 260 -2.26 -7.96 30.80
CA ASP A 260 -1.93 -9.39 30.68
C ASP A 260 -1.66 -9.77 29.21
N ILE A 261 -0.70 -9.07 28.59
CA ILE A 261 -0.22 -9.32 27.23
C ILE A 261 0.85 -10.42 27.30
N PRO A 262 0.81 -11.43 26.43
CA PRO A 262 1.83 -12.48 26.39
C PRO A 262 3.10 -11.98 25.69
N TRP A 263 3.87 -11.13 26.37
CA TRP A 263 5.05 -10.45 25.82
C TRP A 263 6.14 -11.40 25.31
N SER A 264 6.36 -12.53 26.00
CA SER A 264 7.49 -13.43 25.74
C SER A 264 7.44 -14.15 24.38
N GLN A 265 6.25 -14.28 23.78
CA GLN A 265 6.02 -14.98 22.51
C GLN A 265 5.89 -14.03 21.30
N LEU A 266 5.91 -12.71 21.53
CA LEU A 266 5.87 -11.70 20.48
C LEU A 266 7.15 -11.78 19.64
N LYS A 267 6.98 -11.75 18.33
CA LYS A 267 8.03 -11.76 17.31
C LYS A 267 8.25 -10.37 16.73
N ALA A 268 7.20 -9.57 16.58
CA ALA A 268 7.30 -8.21 16.06
C ALA A 268 6.57 -7.20 16.96
N ILE A 269 7.23 -6.10 17.28
CA ILE A 269 6.65 -4.97 18.00
C ILE A 269 6.91 -3.69 17.22
N ASP A 270 5.86 -2.92 16.97
CA ASP A 270 5.96 -1.59 16.39
C ASP A 270 5.34 -0.55 17.32
N ILE A 271 6.13 0.45 17.71
CA ILE A 271 5.74 1.54 18.58
C ILE A 271 5.89 2.83 17.80
N THR A 272 4.79 3.33 17.25
CA THR A 272 4.76 4.53 16.40
C THR A 272 3.98 5.66 17.06
N GLY A 273 4.34 6.91 16.77
CA GLY A 273 3.54 8.08 17.17
C GLY A 273 3.49 8.38 18.67
N VAL A 274 4.37 7.78 19.48
CA VAL A 274 4.44 8.01 20.94
C VAL A 274 5.36 9.18 21.25
N ALA A 275 4.84 10.40 21.30
CA ALA A 275 5.61 11.53 21.81
C ALA A 275 5.94 11.32 23.30
N ASN A 276 7.20 11.56 23.69
CA ASN A 276 7.69 11.50 25.08
C ASN A 276 7.73 10.11 25.75
N LEU A 277 7.81 9.00 25.02
CA LEU A 277 8.04 7.68 25.64
C LEU A 277 9.35 7.66 26.44
N SER A 278 9.31 7.40 27.74
CA SER A 278 10.54 7.31 28.55
C SER A 278 11.35 6.05 28.17
N LEU A 279 12.68 6.15 28.25
CA LEU A 279 13.56 5.01 28.02
C LEU A 279 13.29 3.86 29.00
N GLU A 280 12.92 4.18 30.24
CA GLU A 280 12.51 3.18 31.24
C GLU A 280 11.31 2.35 30.76
N GLY A 281 10.33 2.99 30.11
CA GLY A 281 9.17 2.29 29.54
C GLY A 281 9.53 1.35 28.38
N ILE A 282 10.49 1.76 27.54
CA ILE A 282 11.01 0.92 26.45
C ILE A 282 11.80 -0.26 27.03
N PHE A 283 12.76 -0.01 27.93
CA PHE A 283 13.58 -1.07 28.52
C PHE A 283 12.72 -2.07 29.32
N GLY A 284 11.73 -1.59 30.08
CA GLY A 284 10.79 -2.44 30.81
C GLY A 284 9.93 -3.32 29.90
N LEU A 285 9.61 -2.86 28.69
CA LEU A 285 8.96 -3.67 27.67
C LEU A 285 9.91 -4.72 27.10
N LEU A 286 11.10 -4.30 26.66
CA LEU A 286 12.07 -5.16 26.00
C LEU A 286 12.54 -6.30 26.90
N ASN A 287 12.68 -6.08 28.20
CA ASN A 287 12.99 -7.12 29.18
C ASN A 287 11.93 -8.23 29.27
N LYS A 288 10.69 -7.99 28.81
CA LYS A 288 9.64 -9.01 28.77
C LYS A 288 9.63 -9.81 27.45
N CYS A 289 10.30 -9.32 26.41
CA CYS A 289 10.18 -9.79 25.03
C CYS A 289 11.40 -10.62 24.59
N HIS A 290 11.44 -11.90 24.97
CA HIS A 290 12.60 -12.78 24.75
C HIS A 290 12.67 -13.38 23.33
N SER A 291 11.52 -13.49 22.64
CA SER A 291 11.42 -14.06 21.29
C SER A 291 11.31 -12.99 20.19
N LEU A 292 11.60 -11.73 20.53
CA LEU A 292 11.43 -10.61 19.62
C LEU A 292 12.47 -10.70 18.49
N GLU A 293 11.98 -10.69 17.25
CA GLU A 293 12.78 -10.74 16.02
C GLU A 293 12.80 -9.38 15.31
N GLU A 294 11.71 -8.60 15.43
CA GLU A 294 11.54 -7.29 14.79
C GLU A 294 11.07 -6.24 15.80
N LEU A 295 11.73 -5.08 15.81
CA LEU A 295 11.37 -3.96 16.65
C LEU A 295 11.37 -2.67 15.83
N SER A 296 10.25 -1.95 15.84
CA SER A 296 10.16 -0.59 15.32
C SER A 296 9.79 0.36 16.46
N ILE A 297 10.57 1.42 16.64
CA ILE A 297 10.34 2.43 17.68
C ILE A 297 10.44 3.84 17.11
N THR A 298 9.50 4.70 17.49
CA THR A 298 9.63 6.15 17.30
C THR A 298 10.09 6.75 18.62
N SER A 299 11.24 7.40 18.63
CA SER A 299 11.83 7.92 19.88
C SER A 299 11.07 9.15 20.42
N PRO A 300 11.03 9.35 21.75
CA PRO A 300 10.45 10.54 22.38
C PRO A 300 11.01 11.88 21.84
N ARG A 301 10.10 12.74 21.35
CA ARG A 301 10.36 14.20 21.23
C ARG A 301 10.14 14.91 22.57
N GLY A 302 11.19 15.16 23.34
CA GLY A 302 11.11 15.98 24.58
C GLY A 302 12.47 16.23 25.24
N ARG A 303 12.57 17.29 26.06
CA ARG A 303 13.75 17.56 26.91
C ARG A 303 13.99 16.34 27.80
N GLN A 304 15.14 15.69 27.61
CA GLN A 304 15.53 14.56 28.45
C GLN A 304 15.68 15.02 29.90
N THR A 305 14.74 14.66 30.75
CA THR A 305 14.88 14.78 32.20
C THR A 305 15.11 13.38 32.77
N GLY A 306 16.38 12.99 32.89
CA GLY A 306 16.78 11.70 33.47
C GLY A 306 17.96 11.09 32.72
N THR A 307 19.18 11.47 33.10
CA THR A 307 20.44 11.03 32.49
C THR A 307 20.97 9.69 33.04
N THR A 308 20.20 8.98 33.86
CA THR A 308 20.71 7.77 34.52
C THR A 308 19.70 6.64 34.46
N ARG A 309 20.16 5.56 33.83
CA ARG A 309 19.56 4.23 33.88
C ARG A 309 19.64 3.72 35.33
N PRO A 310 18.53 3.43 36.02
CA PRO A 310 18.58 2.73 37.28
C PRO A 310 18.67 1.21 36.99
N GLY A 311 19.75 0.56 37.42
CA GLY A 311 19.87 -0.90 37.41
C GLY A 311 20.67 -1.47 36.23
N GLN A 312 21.82 -2.04 36.56
CA GLN A 312 22.80 -2.64 35.66
C GLN A 312 22.41 -4.06 35.19
N GLU A 313 21.33 -4.21 34.44
CA GLU A 313 21.12 -5.44 33.66
C GLU A 313 21.15 -5.12 32.17
N PRO A 314 22.06 -5.74 31.39
CA PRO A 314 22.09 -5.55 29.95
C PRO A 314 20.81 -6.12 29.33
N LEU A 315 20.26 -5.42 28.34
CA LEU A 315 19.13 -5.94 27.57
C LEU A 315 19.48 -7.31 26.97
N LYS A 316 18.60 -8.30 27.23
CA LYS A 316 18.71 -9.66 26.68
C LYS A 316 17.63 -9.87 25.63
N ILE A 317 17.92 -9.46 24.39
CA ILE A 317 17.04 -9.68 23.23
C ILE A 317 17.83 -10.45 22.16
N PRO A 318 18.18 -11.71 22.42
CA PRO A 318 19.14 -12.44 21.58
C PRO A 318 18.61 -12.71 20.17
N SER A 319 17.29 -12.72 20.00
CA SER A 319 16.63 -13.07 18.75
C SER A 319 16.39 -11.87 17.82
N LEU A 320 16.71 -10.65 18.24
CA LEU A 320 16.43 -9.44 17.45
C LEU A 320 17.27 -9.42 16.18
N ARG A 321 16.60 -9.30 15.04
CA ARG A 321 17.19 -9.31 13.68
C ARG A 321 16.93 -8.00 12.95
N SER A 322 15.75 -7.41 13.14
CA SER A 322 15.37 -6.15 12.51
C SER A 322 15.08 -5.08 13.55
N LEU A 323 15.70 -3.92 13.38
CA LEU A 323 15.49 -2.75 14.24
C LEU A 323 15.26 -1.51 13.38
N CYS A 324 14.11 -0.84 13.58
CA CYS A 324 13.77 0.44 12.98
C CYS A 324 13.64 1.52 14.07
N VAL A 325 14.32 2.65 13.90
CA VAL A 325 14.23 3.80 14.81
C VAL A 325 13.89 5.07 14.04
N LYS A 326 12.71 5.65 14.33
CA LYS A 326 12.11 6.75 13.53
C LYS A 326 12.23 8.16 14.13
N ASP A 327 13.12 8.39 15.12
CA ASP A 327 13.38 9.74 15.70
C ASP A 327 14.75 9.76 16.46
N ILE A 328 14.99 10.70 17.39
CA ILE A 328 16.29 10.91 18.09
C ILE A 328 16.79 9.67 18.85
N LEU A 329 18.01 9.19 18.57
CA LEU A 329 18.63 8.12 19.36
C LEU A 329 19.16 8.65 20.70
N SER A 330 18.82 7.98 21.81
CA SER A 330 19.36 8.37 23.13
C SER A 330 20.76 7.77 23.36
N PRO A 331 21.66 8.48 24.07
CA PRO A 331 22.99 7.94 24.42
C PRO A 331 22.93 6.61 25.17
N SER A 332 21.93 6.43 26.02
CA SER A 332 21.72 5.19 26.78
C SER A 332 21.36 4.00 25.88
N LEU A 333 20.64 4.22 24.77
CA LEU A 333 20.34 3.18 23.80
C LEU A 333 21.56 2.86 22.93
N ILE A 334 22.31 3.90 22.52
CA ILE A 334 23.55 3.75 21.73
C ILE A 334 24.58 2.86 22.45
N ASN A 335 24.70 3.00 23.77
CA ASN A 335 25.67 2.25 24.57
C ASN A 335 25.30 0.77 24.81
N GLU A 336 24.13 0.31 24.34
CA GLU A 336 23.66 -1.06 24.53
C GLU A 336 24.19 -2.04 23.49
N ALA A 337 25.46 -2.42 23.62
CA ALA A 337 26.15 -3.34 22.69
C ALA A 337 25.33 -4.60 22.33
N ASN A 338 24.62 -5.19 23.30
CA ASN A 338 23.84 -6.42 23.08
C ASN A 338 22.63 -6.26 22.15
N LEU A 339 22.11 -5.04 22.01
CA LEU A 339 20.98 -4.76 21.11
C LEU A 339 21.38 -4.90 19.64
N TRP A 340 22.63 -4.55 19.32
CA TRP A 340 23.12 -4.37 17.95
C TRP A 340 23.77 -5.63 17.37
N ASN A 341 24.24 -6.55 18.21
CA ASN A 341 25.11 -7.68 17.83
C ASN A 341 24.49 -8.68 16.82
N ASN A 342 23.17 -8.87 16.84
CA ASN A 342 22.49 -9.91 16.06
C ASN A 342 21.63 -9.35 14.91
N LEU A 343 21.70 -8.04 14.67
CA LEU A 343 20.89 -7.38 13.65
C LEU A 343 21.35 -7.79 12.24
N SER A 344 20.39 -8.20 11.42
CA SER A 344 20.51 -8.31 9.97
C SER A 344 20.05 -7.03 9.27
N THR A 345 19.07 -6.33 9.85
CA THR A 345 18.46 -5.15 9.25
C THR A 345 18.43 -4.02 10.27
N LEU A 346 18.96 -2.86 9.89
CA LEU A 346 18.99 -1.66 10.73
C LEU A 346 18.47 -0.47 9.92
N ASP A 347 17.31 0.01 10.29
CA ASP A 347 16.69 1.20 9.71
C ASP A 347 16.69 2.36 10.71
N LEU A 348 17.48 3.37 10.39
CA LEU A 348 17.66 4.62 11.11
C LEU A 348 17.34 5.80 10.20
N TRP A 349 16.67 5.62 9.05
CA TRP A 349 16.49 6.65 8.02
C TRP A 349 15.95 7.98 8.57
N CYS A 350 14.93 7.89 9.43
CA CYS A 350 14.32 9.05 10.09
C CYS A 350 14.97 9.41 11.43
N ALA A 351 16.07 8.74 11.82
CA ALA A 351 16.74 8.97 13.09
C ALA A 351 17.51 10.29 13.06
N LYS A 352 17.51 10.99 14.20
CA LYS A 352 18.30 12.21 14.38
C LYS A 352 19.51 11.92 15.23
N PHE A 353 20.67 12.33 14.73
CA PHE A 353 21.95 12.19 15.40
C PHE A 353 22.49 13.57 15.82
N GLU A 354 23.16 13.62 16.97
CA GLU A 354 23.94 14.80 17.35
C GLU A 354 25.22 14.90 16.49
N ASP A 355 25.91 13.77 16.29
CA ASP A 355 27.12 13.66 15.48
C ASP A 355 27.33 12.22 14.93
N GLY A 356 28.33 12.06 14.04
CA GLY A 356 28.70 10.76 13.45
C GLY A 356 29.28 9.71 14.40
N ARG A 357 29.70 10.08 15.62
CA ARG A 357 30.30 9.12 16.57
C ARG A 357 29.27 8.12 17.08
N ALA A 358 28.02 8.57 17.24
CA ALA A 358 26.90 7.72 17.63
C ALA A 358 26.67 6.59 16.61
N LEU A 359 26.55 6.94 15.32
CA LEU A 359 26.38 5.96 14.25
C LEU A 359 27.57 4.99 14.17
N HIS A 360 28.80 5.52 14.23
CA HIS A 360 30.01 4.69 14.24
C HIS A 360 30.04 3.71 15.44
N SER A 361 29.61 4.15 16.64
CA SER A 361 29.54 3.30 17.83
C SER A 361 28.52 2.16 17.68
N ILE A 362 27.38 2.44 17.06
CA ILE A 362 26.36 1.42 16.75
C ILE A 362 26.92 0.40 15.76
N LEU A 363 27.40 0.87 14.60
CA LEU A 363 27.87 0.00 13.52
C LEU A 363 29.05 -0.89 13.92
N LYS A 364 29.88 -0.46 14.87
CA LYS A 364 30.97 -1.27 15.44
C LYS A 364 30.49 -2.62 16.01
N HIS A 365 29.23 -2.70 16.44
CA HIS A 365 28.63 -3.90 17.01
C HIS A 365 27.81 -4.70 15.98
N CYS A 366 27.51 -4.12 14.81
CA CYS A 366 26.65 -4.70 13.77
C CYS A 366 27.41 -5.62 12.79
N GLY A 367 28.09 -6.65 13.29
CA GLY A 367 28.91 -7.55 12.46
C GLY A 367 28.13 -8.53 11.56
N ARG A 368 26.80 -8.63 11.71
CA ARG A 368 25.90 -9.51 10.95
C ARG A 368 24.93 -8.75 10.05
N LEU A 369 25.14 -7.45 9.90
CA LEU A 369 24.25 -6.57 9.17
C LEU A 369 24.27 -6.90 7.66
N VAL A 370 23.09 -6.96 7.08
CA VAL A 370 22.80 -7.22 5.66
C VAL A 370 22.22 -5.97 5.01
N ASP A 371 21.33 -5.29 5.71
CA ASP A 371 20.64 -4.09 5.25
C ASP A 371 20.86 -2.93 6.24
N LEU A 372 21.30 -1.79 5.73
CA LEU A 372 21.47 -0.54 6.49
C LEU A 372 20.73 0.61 5.80
N CYS A 373 19.75 1.20 6.48
CA CYS A 373 19.18 2.49 6.09
C CYS A 373 19.55 3.51 7.18
N SER A 374 20.25 4.60 6.88
CA SER A 374 20.65 5.55 7.92
C SER A 374 21.10 6.89 7.36
N PRO A 375 20.81 8.02 8.02
CA PRO A 375 21.48 9.25 7.67
C PRO A 375 22.91 9.28 8.18
N VAL A 376 23.78 9.96 7.43
CA VAL A 376 25.18 10.14 7.82
C VAL A 376 25.39 11.58 8.31
N PRO A 377 25.32 11.81 9.62
CA PRO A 377 25.63 13.12 10.20
C PRO A 377 27.13 13.43 10.06
N ALA A 378 27.46 14.72 10.02
CA ALA A 378 28.84 15.18 9.99
C ALA A 378 29.59 14.82 11.28
N LEU A 379 30.90 14.63 11.17
CA LEU A 379 31.76 14.53 12.35
C LEU A 379 31.99 15.91 12.99
N PRO A 380 32.19 15.99 14.32
CA PRO A 380 32.60 17.23 14.96
C PRO A 380 33.93 17.73 14.38
N PRO A 381 34.16 19.06 14.28
CA PRO A 381 35.39 19.61 13.73
C PRO A 381 36.63 19.07 14.46
N GLY A 382 37.63 18.60 13.72
CA GLY A 382 38.87 18.03 14.26
C GLY A 382 38.74 16.58 14.78
N CYS A 383 37.57 15.97 14.70
CA CYS A 383 37.38 14.56 15.06
C CYS A 383 37.78 13.65 13.88
N THR A 384 38.75 12.77 14.11
CA THR A 384 39.06 11.66 13.19
C THR A 384 38.68 10.36 13.87
N LEU A 385 37.83 9.56 13.22
CA LEU A 385 37.52 8.20 13.66
C LEU A 385 38.71 7.30 13.34
N GLY A 386 39.74 7.33 14.19
CA GLY A 386 41.02 6.69 13.92
C GLY A 386 40.91 5.18 13.66
N GLY A 387 41.45 4.74 12.51
CA GLY A 387 42.01 3.40 12.21
C GLY A 387 41.16 2.14 12.47
N ARG A 388 39.94 2.26 12.98
CA ARG A 388 39.06 1.12 13.26
C ARG A 388 38.12 0.93 12.09
N THR A 389 38.43 -0.04 11.25
CA THR A 389 37.56 -0.46 10.16
C THR A 389 36.29 -1.09 10.71
N LEU A 390 35.13 -0.53 10.36
CA LEU A 390 33.81 -1.12 10.57
C LEU A 390 33.69 -2.33 9.64
N ARG A 391 33.83 -3.54 10.19
CA ARG A 391 33.73 -4.78 9.42
C ARG A 391 32.28 -5.24 9.33
N CYS A 392 31.70 -5.09 8.15
CA CYS A 392 30.34 -5.51 7.85
C CYS A 392 30.37 -6.51 6.66
N PRO A 393 30.86 -7.75 6.88
CA PRO A 393 31.15 -8.70 5.80
C PRO A 393 29.91 -9.22 5.06
N TYR A 394 28.73 -9.09 5.65
CA TYR A 394 27.46 -9.56 5.08
C TYR A 394 26.59 -8.42 4.54
N LEU A 395 27.08 -7.16 4.60
CA LEU A 395 26.30 -5.99 4.22
C LEU A 395 26.14 -5.96 2.71
N THR A 396 24.91 -6.15 2.24
CA THR A 396 24.57 -6.19 0.81
C THR A 396 23.89 -4.92 0.35
N ASN A 397 23.07 -4.29 1.21
CA ASN A 397 22.26 -3.13 0.86
C ASN A 397 22.55 -1.98 1.83
N VAL A 398 22.90 -0.82 1.29
CA VAL A 398 23.15 0.40 2.05
C VAL A 398 22.38 1.55 1.42
N GLU A 399 21.50 2.18 2.20
CA GLU A 399 20.73 3.35 1.82
C GLU A 399 21.02 4.49 2.80
N LEU A 400 21.60 5.57 2.30
CA LEU A 400 22.05 6.69 3.12
C LEU A 400 21.28 7.96 2.78
N GLY A 401 20.35 8.35 3.63
CA GLY A 401 19.57 9.59 3.48
C GLY A 401 20.26 10.79 4.11
N ALA A 402 19.95 12.01 3.71
CA ALA A 402 20.42 13.24 4.39
C ALA A 402 21.94 13.27 4.75
N THR A 403 22.78 12.75 3.85
CA THR A 403 24.22 12.52 4.07
C THR A 403 24.97 13.84 4.01
N ARG A 404 25.64 14.21 5.11
CA ARG A 404 26.40 15.47 5.22
C ARG A 404 27.90 15.29 5.05
N ASP A 405 28.40 14.06 5.12
CA ASP A 405 29.83 13.75 5.18
C ASP A 405 30.08 12.32 4.68
N THR A 406 31.31 12.03 4.27
CA THR A 406 31.74 10.76 3.65
C THR A 406 32.65 9.92 4.55
N TRP A 407 32.82 10.30 5.83
CA TRP A 407 33.61 9.55 6.82
C TRP A 407 33.21 8.07 6.95
N LEU A 408 31.94 7.73 6.72
CA LEU A 408 31.45 6.35 6.82
C LEU A 408 32.21 5.46 5.84
N PHE A 409 32.33 5.88 4.58
CA PHE A 409 33.06 5.13 3.55
C PHE A 409 34.55 5.02 3.83
N ALA A 410 35.15 6.03 4.48
CA ALA A 410 36.55 5.97 4.91
C ALA A 410 36.81 4.90 5.99
N THR A 411 35.76 4.45 6.68
CA THR A 411 35.87 3.49 7.80
C THR A 411 35.22 2.14 7.52
N LEU A 412 34.36 2.03 6.51
CA LEU A 412 33.57 0.82 6.22
C LEU A 412 34.36 -0.20 5.38
N ASP A 413 34.28 -1.47 5.77
CA ASP A 413 34.71 -2.63 5.00
C ASP A 413 33.53 -3.57 4.79
N ALA A 414 33.00 -3.56 3.56
CA ALA A 414 31.77 -4.23 3.18
C ALA A 414 31.97 -5.03 1.87
N PRO A 415 32.70 -6.16 1.91
CA PRO A 415 33.06 -6.93 0.71
C PRO A 415 31.86 -7.55 -0.02
N ALA A 416 30.71 -7.69 0.63
CA ALA A 416 29.48 -8.21 0.04
C ALA A 416 28.53 -7.13 -0.51
N LEU A 417 28.93 -5.85 -0.49
CA LEU A 417 28.06 -4.74 -0.88
C LEU A 417 27.66 -4.86 -2.35
N ALA A 418 26.35 -4.97 -2.58
CA ALA A 418 25.74 -5.13 -3.91
C ALA A 418 24.96 -3.89 -4.33
N ASN A 419 24.26 -3.24 -3.38
CA ASN A 419 23.41 -2.08 -3.66
C ASN A 419 23.78 -0.92 -2.72
N LEU A 420 24.04 0.25 -3.31
CA LEU A 420 24.36 1.46 -2.57
C LEU A 420 23.51 2.62 -3.10
N SER A 421 22.72 3.24 -2.21
CA SER A 421 21.98 4.47 -2.49
C SER A 421 22.41 5.56 -1.50
N CYS A 422 22.68 6.78 -2.00
CA CYS A 422 23.15 7.90 -1.20
C CYS A 422 22.45 9.19 -1.63
N ILE A 423 21.76 9.83 -0.69
CA ILE A 423 21.18 11.16 -0.83
C ILE A 423 22.01 12.14 -0.01
N PHE A 424 22.77 13.00 -0.69
CA PHE A 424 23.62 14.02 -0.08
C PHE A 424 22.87 15.34 0.10
N THR A 425 23.08 16.03 1.22
CA THR A 425 22.46 17.36 1.44
C THR A 425 23.38 18.52 1.02
N GLN A 426 24.62 18.21 0.64
CA GLN A 426 25.62 19.19 0.24
C GLN A 426 26.70 18.52 -0.62
N ALA A 427 27.37 19.32 -1.46
CA ALA A 427 28.53 18.89 -2.23
C ALA A 427 29.54 18.15 -1.34
N SER A 428 29.84 16.90 -1.70
CA SER A 428 30.62 15.98 -0.86
C SER A 428 31.71 15.33 -1.70
N ASP A 429 32.88 15.10 -1.09
CA ASP A 429 34.00 14.42 -1.74
C ASP A 429 33.76 12.91 -1.81
N LEU A 430 33.67 12.38 -3.03
CA LEU A 430 33.42 10.95 -3.29
C LEU A 430 34.68 10.08 -3.24
N ARG A 431 35.88 10.67 -3.06
CA ARG A 431 37.14 9.89 -2.96
C ARG A 431 37.10 8.80 -1.89
N PRO A 432 36.57 9.02 -0.67
CA PRO A 432 36.44 7.96 0.33
C PRO A 432 35.56 6.79 -0.14
N LEU A 433 34.49 7.07 -0.88
CA LEU A 433 33.64 6.03 -1.45
C LEU A 433 34.38 5.22 -2.52
N ARG A 434 35.10 5.90 -3.43
CA ARG A 434 35.98 5.25 -4.42
C ARG A 434 37.00 4.35 -3.74
N ASP A 435 37.69 4.86 -2.72
CA ASP A 435 38.74 4.13 -2.03
C ASP A 435 38.18 2.90 -1.30
N MET A 436 36.99 3.01 -0.72
CA MET A 436 36.27 1.90 -0.12
C MET A 436 35.93 0.81 -1.14
N LEU A 437 35.37 1.18 -2.30
CA LEU A 437 35.02 0.24 -3.37
C LEU A 437 36.26 -0.48 -3.92
N ALA A 438 37.34 0.27 -4.14
CA ALA A 438 38.61 -0.28 -4.60
C ALA A 438 39.25 -1.23 -3.59
N ALA A 439 39.20 -0.89 -2.29
CA ALA A 439 39.79 -1.70 -1.22
C ALA A 439 38.97 -2.97 -0.91
N SER A 440 37.64 -2.86 -0.85
CA SER A 440 36.74 -3.94 -0.45
C SER A 440 36.41 -4.92 -1.58
N ARG A 441 36.69 -4.54 -2.84
CA ARG A 441 36.36 -5.32 -4.06
C ARG A 441 34.89 -5.76 -4.11
N CYS A 442 33.99 -4.84 -3.74
CA CYS A 442 32.56 -5.10 -3.66
C CYS A 442 31.98 -5.54 -5.02
N PRO A 443 31.08 -6.53 -5.07
CA PRO A 443 30.32 -6.88 -6.26
C PRO A 443 29.15 -5.90 -6.47
N LEU A 444 29.45 -4.60 -6.57
CA LEU A 444 28.42 -3.57 -6.66
C LEU A 444 27.65 -3.72 -7.99
N HIS A 445 26.34 -3.91 -7.87
CA HIS A 445 25.38 -4.06 -8.96
C HIS A 445 24.55 -2.80 -9.18
N ALA A 446 24.07 -2.18 -8.10
CA ALA A 446 23.27 -0.95 -8.17
C ALA A 446 23.94 0.20 -7.40
N LEU A 447 24.03 1.37 -8.04
CA LEU A 447 24.53 2.61 -7.44
C LEU A 447 23.54 3.75 -7.69
N SER A 448 22.99 4.35 -6.63
CA SER A 448 22.21 5.60 -6.67
C SER A 448 22.94 6.71 -5.92
N ILE A 449 23.14 7.86 -6.56
CA ILE A 449 23.66 9.08 -5.94
C ILE A 449 22.76 10.24 -6.31
N GLU A 450 22.19 10.87 -5.29
CA GLU A 450 21.27 11.99 -5.40
C GLU A 450 21.74 13.13 -4.49
N TYR A 451 21.40 14.37 -4.85
CA TYR A 451 21.66 15.56 -4.04
C TYR A 451 20.34 16.27 -3.71
N ASP A 452 19.93 16.17 -2.44
CA ASP A 452 18.76 16.87 -1.88
C ASP A 452 19.14 18.32 -1.56
N VAL A 453 19.22 19.16 -2.60
CA VAL A 453 19.55 20.58 -2.47
C VAL A 453 18.29 21.43 -2.51
N LEU A 454 17.71 21.63 -1.34
CA LEU A 454 16.68 22.66 -1.09
C LEU A 454 17.27 23.74 -0.18
N ASP A 455 18.12 24.62 -0.73
CA ASP A 455 18.40 25.93 -0.13
C ASP A 455 17.72 27.00 -1.00
N ASP A 456 16.81 27.76 -0.40
CA ASP A 456 16.17 28.95 -0.99
C ASP A 456 15.50 28.80 -2.38
N GLY A 457 15.15 27.57 -2.79
CA GLY A 457 14.44 27.31 -4.04
C GLY A 457 15.31 27.21 -5.29
N LEU A 458 16.64 27.22 -5.15
CA LEU A 458 17.59 27.01 -6.25
C LEU A 458 18.27 25.63 -6.07
N CYS A 459 18.06 24.72 -7.02
CA CYS A 459 18.79 23.44 -7.07
C CYS A 459 20.26 23.73 -7.41
N VAL A 460 21.16 23.71 -6.42
CA VAL A 460 22.61 23.81 -6.71
C VAL A 460 23.06 22.52 -7.37
N ARG A 461 23.30 22.58 -8.68
CA ARG A 461 23.87 21.50 -9.47
C ARG A 461 25.33 21.30 -9.11
N VAL A 462 25.71 20.07 -8.78
CA VAL A 462 27.07 19.71 -8.39
C VAL A 462 27.70 18.84 -9.48
N LEU A 463 28.89 19.23 -9.94
CA LEU A 463 29.79 18.38 -10.71
C LEU A 463 30.68 17.61 -9.72
N PRO A 464 30.41 16.32 -9.44
CA PRO A 464 31.17 15.56 -8.47
C PRO A 464 32.62 15.35 -8.93
N ALA A 465 33.58 15.89 -8.19
CA ALA A 465 34.99 15.62 -8.43
C ALA A 465 35.28 14.13 -8.26
N GLY A 466 35.81 13.49 -9.31
CA GLY A 466 36.24 12.09 -9.26
C GLY A 466 35.16 11.03 -9.56
N LEU A 467 34.00 11.42 -10.10
CA LEU A 467 32.95 10.47 -10.50
C LEU A 467 33.45 9.40 -11.50
N GLY A 468 34.24 9.78 -12.51
CA GLY A 468 34.81 8.81 -13.44
C GLY A 468 35.72 7.78 -12.75
N ALA A 469 36.53 8.22 -11.78
CA ALA A 469 37.39 7.33 -11.00
C ALA A 469 36.59 6.42 -10.05
N LEU A 470 35.45 6.91 -9.52
CA LEU A 470 34.50 6.12 -8.74
C LEU A 470 33.90 4.99 -9.59
N LEU A 471 33.38 5.31 -10.78
CA LEU A 471 32.79 4.33 -11.69
C LEU A 471 33.83 3.32 -12.20
N ALA A 472 35.08 3.75 -12.41
CA ALA A 472 36.18 2.86 -12.77
C ALA A 472 36.52 1.85 -11.66
N ALA A 473 36.30 2.20 -10.39
CA ALA A 473 36.52 1.30 -9.26
C ALA A 473 35.44 0.20 -9.14
N ALA A 474 34.28 0.35 -9.80
CA ALA A 474 33.17 -0.58 -9.76
C ALA A 474 32.64 -0.92 -11.18
N PRO A 475 33.40 -1.66 -12.01
CA PRO A 475 32.99 -1.98 -13.38
C PRO A 475 31.82 -2.99 -13.47
N GLY A 476 31.41 -3.58 -12.34
CA GLY A 476 30.35 -4.58 -12.25
C GLY A 476 28.92 -4.03 -12.21
N ILE A 477 28.76 -2.70 -12.14
CA ILE A 477 27.46 -2.02 -12.03
C ILE A 477 26.58 -2.34 -13.24
N THR A 478 25.33 -2.70 -12.96
CA THR A 478 24.25 -2.96 -13.93
C THR A 478 23.17 -1.89 -13.86
N GLU A 479 22.97 -1.25 -12.71
CA GLU A 479 21.97 -0.20 -12.49
C GLU A 479 22.69 1.05 -11.94
N LEU A 480 22.63 2.16 -12.67
CA LEU A 480 23.29 3.41 -12.30
C LEU A 480 22.30 4.58 -12.32
N ASN A 481 22.05 5.16 -11.15
CA ASN A 481 21.14 6.28 -10.96
C ASN A 481 21.90 7.49 -10.41
N LEU A 482 22.07 8.53 -11.22
CA LEU A 482 22.81 9.75 -10.93
C LEU A 482 21.93 10.96 -11.29
N PHE A 483 20.89 11.19 -10.50
CA PHE A 483 19.86 12.20 -10.77
C PHE A 483 19.66 13.12 -9.57
N LEU A 484 18.88 14.20 -9.75
CA LEU A 484 18.57 15.21 -8.72
C LEU A 484 19.82 15.93 -8.20
N GLY A 485 20.12 17.11 -8.76
CA GLY A 485 21.22 17.97 -8.30
C GLY A 485 22.64 17.50 -8.65
N LEU A 486 22.82 16.35 -9.30
CA LEU A 486 24.12 15.86 -9.78
C LEU A 486 24.24 15.97 -11.30
N LEU A 487 25.21 16.73 -11.80
CA LEU A 487 25.51 16.77 -13.24
C LEU A 487 26.57 15.73 -13.61
N VAL A 488 26.28 14.92 -14.62
CA VAL A 488 27.25 13.96 -15.17
C VAL A 488 28.05 14.62 -16.30
N PRO A 489 29.38 14.74 -16.17
CA PRO A 489 30.23 15.37 -17.18
C PRO A 489 30.25 14.66 -18.54
N ARG A 490 30.39 15.42 -19.64
CA ARG A 490 30.48 14.88 -21.01
C ARG A 490 31.58 13.84 -21.20
N ASP A 491 32.75 14.03 -20.58
CA ASP A 491 33.85 13.06 -20.66
C ASP A 491 33.52 11.74 -19.98
N VAL A 492 32.83 11.78 -18.84
CA VAL A 492 32.33 10.58 -18.15
C VAL A 492 31.26 9.88 -19.00
N LEU A 493 30.32 10.63 -19.59
CA LEU A 493 29.31 10.08 -20.50
C LEU A 493 29.97 9.39 -21.70
N ARG A 494 30.93 10.05 -22.36
CA ARG A 494 31.68 9.47 -23.48
C ARG A 494 32.34 8.14 -23.09
N ASP A 495 32.95 8.08 -21.92
CA ASP A 495 33.66 6.89 -21.46
C ASP A 495 32.70 5.75 -21.06
N ILE A 496 31.49 6.06 -20.57
CA ILE A 496 30.38 5.08 -20.39
C ILE A 496 29.93 4.53 -21.74
N GLY A 497 29.74 5.41 -22.74
CA GLY A 497 29.30 5.05 -24.09
C GLY A 497 30.30 4.16 -24.82
N ALA A 498 31.59 4.45 -24.66
CA ALA A 498 32.69 3.62 -25.16
C ALA A 498 32.82 2.27 -24.41
N GLY A 499 32.13 2.10 -23.27
CA GLY A 499 32.22 0.93 -22.41
C GLY A 499 33.54 0.81 -21.65
N VAL A 500 34.25 1.92 -21.47
CA VAL A 500 35.42 2.02 -20.60
C VAL A 500 34.98 2.02 -19.14
N LEU A 501 33.92 2.77 -18.84
CA LEU A 501 33.26 2.79 -17.53
C LEU A 501 32.01 1.90 -17.55
N VAL A 502 31.73 1.24 -16.42
CA VAL A 502 30.53 0.40 -16.19
C VAL A 502 30.10 -0.44 -17.42
N PRO A 503 30.97 -1.34 -17.93
CA PRO A 503 30.73 -2.10 -19.16
C PRO A 503 29.52 -3.05 -19.10
N ARG A 504 28.94 -3.30 -17.93
CA ARG A 504 27.77 -4.19 -17.73
C ARG A 504 26.45 -3.45 -17.51
N LEU A 505 26.45 -2.14 -17.70
CA LEU A 505 25.30 -1.28 -17.48
C LEU A 505 24.09 -1.72 -18.31
N ALA A 506 22.95 -1.88 -17.65
CA ALA A 506 21.66 -2.25 -18.22
C ALA A 506 20.62 -1.13 -17.99
N GLU A 507 20.66 -0.48 -16.82
CA GLU A 507 19.74 0.61 -16.46
C GLU A 507 20.55 1.87 -16.12
N LEU A 508 20.19 3.00 -16.73
CA LEU A 508 20.88 4.27 -16.54
C LEU A 508 19.87 5.39 -16.33
N ALA A 509 19.90 6.05 -15.18
CA ALA A 509 19.12 7.27 -14.92
C ALA A 509 20.09 8.42 -14.62
N VAL A 510 20.14 9.47 -15.44
CA VAL A 510 21.12 10.56 -15.25
C VAL A 510 20.57 11.96 -15.55
N THR A 511 21.20 12.95 -14.92
CA THR A 511 21.09 14.37 -15.32
C THR A 511 22.40 14.79 -16.03
N PRO A 512 22.43 14.85 -17.37
CA PRO A 512 23.66 15.16 -18.11
C PRO A 512 24.01 16.65 -18.05
N ASP A 513 25.30 16.98 -18.13
CA ASP A 513 25.78 18.36 -18.32
C ASP A 513 25.64 18.86 -19.78
N ASP A 514 25.71 17.93 -20.72
CA ASP A 514 25.58 18.13 -22.17
C ASP A 514 24.65 17.06 -22.74
N LEU A 515 23.45 17.47 -23.11
CA LEU A 515 22.41 16.60 -23.65
C LEU A 515 22.82 15.94 -24.98
N GLU A 516 23.52 16.66 -25.85
CA GLU A 516 24.00 16.09 -27.12
C GLU A 516 25.12 15.08 -26.85
N GLY A 517 25.97 15.36 -25.87
CA GLY A 517 26.96 14.40 -25.36
C GLY A 517 26.32 13.11 -24.81
N PHE A 518 25.17 13.23 -24.14
CA PHE A 518 24.39 12.08 -23.67
C PHE A 518 23.78 11.27 -24.81
N LEU A 519 23.18 11.91 -25.82
CA LEU A 519 22.66 11.20 -26.99
C LEU A 519 23.77 10.45 -27.74
N GLN A 520 24.91 11.11 -27.94
CA GLN A 520 26.10 10.49 -28.55
C GLN A 520 26.59 9.27 -27.74
N MET A 521 26.53 9.34 -26.41
CA MET A 521 26.86 8.23 -25.52
C MET A 521 25.95 7.02 -25.77
N VAL A 522 24.62 7.23 -25.80
CA VAL A 522 23.63 6.16 -26.01
C VAL A 522 23.81 5.51 -27.38
N GLU A 523 23.97 6.31 -28.45
CA GLU A 523 24.20 5.81 -29.81
C GLU A 523 25.48 4.96 -29.89
N THR A 524 26.59 5.48 -29.36
CA THR A 524 27.89 4.79 -29.35
C THR A 524 27.79 3.46 -28.59
N ARG A 525 27.05 3.45 -27.48
CA ARG A 525 26.85 2.27 -26.64
C ARG A 525 26.05 1.19 -27.38
N ALA A 526 24.92 1.58 -27.97
CA ALA A 526 24.06 0.68 -28.73
C ALA A 526 24.81 0.04 -29.92
N GLU A 527 25.59 0.83 -30.67
CA GLU A 527 26.41 0.32 -31.78
C GLU A 527 27.45 -0.70 -31.31
N SER A 528 28.14 -0.40 -30.21
CA SER A 528 29.19 -1.26 -29.64
C SER A 528 28.61 -2.60 -29.19
N GLU A 529 27.45 -2.57 -28.53
CA GLU A 529 26.77 -3.77 -28.01
C GLU A 529 26.19 -4.63 -29.13
N ALA A 530 25.63 -4.01 -30.17
CA ALA A 530 25.18 -4.70 -31.39
C ALA A 530 26.34 -5.43 -32.09
N ARG A 531 27.52 -4.81 -32.21
CA ARG A 531 28.72 -5.45 -32.78
C ARG A 531 29.23 -6.62 -31.93
N GLN A 532 29.05 -6.57 -30.61
CA GLN A 532 29.55 -7.59 -29.67
C GLN A 532 28.53 -8.70 -29.37
N GLY A 533 27.28 -8.58 -29.84
CA GLY A 533 26.22 -9.57 -29.59
C GLY A 533 25.85 -9.72 -28.12
N ARG A 534 25.98 -8.65 -27.32
CA ARG A 534 25.65 -8.64 -25.89
C ARG A 534 24.28 -8.00 -25.67
N LYS A 535 23.51 -8.52 -24.69
CA LYS A 535 22.40 -7.77 -24.11
C LYS A 535 23.00 -6.66 -23.27
N GLY A 536 22.79 -5.42 -23.68
CA GLY A 536 23.31 -4.25 -23.00
C GLY A 536 22.21 -3.24 -22.67
N LEU A 537 22.57 -1.97 -22.59
CA LEU A 537 21.75 -0.88 -22.05
C LEU A 537 20.28 -0.96 -22.53
N CYS A 538 19.35 -1.22 -21.60
CA CYS A 538 17.96 -1.55 -21.90
C CYS A 538 16.93 -0.61 -21.29
N ASP A 539 17.24 0.06 -20.18
CA ASP A 539 16.41 1.15 -19.64
C ASP A 539 17.26 2.40 -19.47
N VAL A 540 16.84 3.50 -20.07
CA VAL A 540 17.56 4.78 -20.00
C VAL A 540 16.58 5.88 -19.64
N GLN A 541 16.86 6.57 -18.56
CA GLN A 541 16.09 7.70 -18.07
C GLN A 541 16.97 8.94 -18.06
N VAL A 542 16.49 10.01 -18.68
CA VAL A 542 17.18 11.31 -18.68
C VAL A 542 16.32 12.33 -17.97
N PHE A 543 16.93 13.03 -17.01
CA PHE A 543 16.32 14.15 -16.31
C PHE A 543 16.89 15.45 -16.87
N VAL A 544 16.01 16.29 -17.40
CA VAL A 544 16.37 17.58 -18.02
C VAL A 544 15.87 18.71 -17.11
N SER A 545 16.74 19.70 -16.88
CA SER A 545 16.44 20.91 -16.08
C SER A 545 15.29 21.70 -16.70
N SER A 546 14.38 22.23 -15.88
CA SER A 546 13.41 23.24 -16.33
C SER A 546 14.05 24.63 -16.55
N GLU A 547 15.21 24.92 -15.97
CA GLU A 547 15.87 26.24 -16.11
C GLU A 547 16.60 26.40 -17.45
N ASP A 548 16.91 25.29 -18.14
CA ASP A 548 17.63 25.30 -19.41
C ASP A 548 16.68 25.37 -20.63
N TYR A 549 15.36 25.33 -20.42
CA TYR A 549 14.35 25.27 -21.48
C TYR A 549 13.07 26.04 -21.10
N ASP A 550 12.59 26.91 -21.99
CA ASP A 550 11.31 27.60 -21.80
C ASP A 550 10.18 26.57 -21.65
N GLU A 551 9.36 26.69 -20.58
CA GLU A 551 8.21 25.83 -20.29
C GLU A 551 7.15 25.79 -21.43
N ASP A 552 7.30 26.64 -22.44
CA ASP A 552 6.42 26.79 -23.59
C ASP A 552 6.87 26.04 -24.87
N ASP A 553 7.98 25.28 -24.84
CA ASP A 553 8.47 24.52 -26.03
C ASP A 553 8.33 22.98 -25.86
N PRO A 554 7.13 22.41 -26.07
CA PRO A 554 6.90 20.96 -26.04
C PRO A 554 7.68 20.20 -27.14
N ASP A 555 8.25 20.89 -28.13
CA ASP A 555 8.93 20.24 -29.25
C ASP A 555 10.29 19.64 -28.84
N VAL A 556 10.92 20.04 -27.72
CA VAL A 556 12.24 19.52 -27.33
C VAL A 556 12.16 18.12 -26.74
N ILE A 557 11.19 17.84 -25.86
CA ILE A 557 10.96 16.49 -25.34
C ILE A 557 10.44 15.60 -26.46
N ASP A 558 9.50 16.07 -27.28
CA ASP A 558 8.99 15.31 -28.42
C ASP A 558 10.11 15.04 -29.46
N ALA A 559 11.04 15.98 -29.68
CA ALA A 559 12.22 15.76 -30.52
C ALA A 559 13.23 14.80 -29.91
N LEU A 560 13.42 14.83 -28.58
CA LEU A 560 14.27 13.88 -27.87
C LEU A 560 13.68 12.48 -27.90
N GLU A 561 12.40 12.32 -27.56
CA GLU A 561 11.67 11.06 -27.66
C GLU A 561 11.65 10.56 -29.09
N SER A 562 11.46 11.43 -30.10
CA SER A 562 11.52 11.06 -31.52
C SER A 562 12.93 10.61 -31.98
N ARG A 563 14.00 11.27 -31.51
CA ARG A 563 15.39 10.85 -31.78
C ARG A 563 15.72 9.54 -31.07
N LEU A 564 15.29 9.36 -29.82
CA LEU A 564 15.48 8.14 -29.03
C LEU A 564 14.70 6.95 -29.61
N ASP A 565 13.47 7.20 -30.08
CA ASP A 565 12.66 6.26 -30.86
C ASP A 565 13.36 5.86 -32.16
N ALA A 566 13.99 6.81 -32.87
CA ALA A 566 14.72 6.53 -34.09
C ALA A 566 15.92 5.59 -33.83
N VAL A 567 16.64 5.80 -32.72
CA VAL A 567 17.73 4.90 -32.27
C VAL A 567 17.18 3.50 -31.94
N GLN A 568 16.03 3.40 -31.25
CA GLN A 568 15.39 2.11 -30.96
C GLN A 568 14.92 1.37 -32.23
N ARG A 569 14.33 2.08 -33.21
CA ARG A 569 13.87 1.48 -34.48
C ARG A 569 15.02 0.96 -35.34
N ASP A 570 16.18 1.63 -35.33
CA ASP A 570 17.38 1.16 -36.06
C ASP A 570 18.05 -0.06 -35.38
N ASP A 571 17.88 -0.23 -34.06
CA ASP A 571 18.32 -1.44 -33.34
C ASP A 571 17.34 -2.61 -33.54
N ASP A 572 16.02 -2.37 -33.52
CA ASP A 572 14.98 -3.39 -33.78
C ASP A 572 15.01 -3.94 -35.22
N THR A 573 15.35 -3.11 -36.21
CA THR A 573 15.52 -3.56 -37.61
C THR A 573 16.79 -4.43 -37.79
N ARG A 574 17.78 -4.32 -36.90
CA ARG A 574 19.00 -5.14 -36.91
C ARG A 574 18.90 -6.41 -36.06
N ARG A 575 17.96 -6.48 -35.10
CA ARG A 575 17.77 -7.63 -34.19
C ARG A 575 16.54 -8.47 -34.56
N THR A 576 16.75 -9.61 -35.23
CA THR A 576 15.73 -10.67 -35.26
C THR A 576 15.66 -11.38 -33.89
N SER A 577 14.75 -10.88 -33.05
CA SER A 577 14.28 -11.44 -31.76
C SER A 577 15.01 -11.03 -30.46
N SER A 578 14.18 -10.59 -29.49
CA SER A 578 14.38 -10.54 -28.04
C SER A 578 15.18 -9.37 -27.43
N ALA A 579 14.49 -8.22 -27.26
CA ALA A 579 14.51 -7.22 -26.17
C ALA A 579 14.70 -5.79 -26.70
N ALA A 580 13.62 -5.01 -26.71
CA ALA A 580 13.63 -3.59 -27.03
C ALA A 580 14.16 -2.80 -25.83
N SER A 581 15.16 -1.95 -26.03
CA SER A 581 15.58 -0.94 -25.05
C SER A 581 14.51 0.15 -24.98
N THR A 582 14.05 0.51 -23.79
CA THR A 582 13.12 1.63 -23.59
C THR A 582 13.90 2.83 -23.07
N VAL A 583 13.77 3.97 -23.73
CA VAL A 583 14.31 5.25 -23.25
C VAL A 583 13.14 6.16 -22.90
N ARG A 584 13.19 6.81 -21.73
CA ARG A 584 12.15 7.75 -21.27
C ARG A 584 12.78 9.09 -20.87
N ALA A 585 12.19 10.19 -21.33
CA ALA A 585 12.52 11.52 -20.85
C ALA A 585 11.56 11.91 -19.72
N HIS A 586 12.10 12.46 -18.63
CA HIS A 586 11.30 12.95 -17.51
C HIS A 586 11.60 14.43 -17.24
N HIS A 587 10.55 15.24 -17.09
CA HIS A 587 10.67 16.61 -16.58
C HIS A 587 11.02 16.57 -15.08
N GLU A 588 12.01 17.36 -14.67
CA GLU A 588 12.39 17.56 -13.27
C GLU A 588 11.31 18.41 -12.56
N ILE A 589 10.18 17.79 -12.16
CA ILE A 589 9.14 18.46 -11.39
C ILE A 589 9.57 18.55 -9.92
N SER A 590 9.56 19.77 -9.39
CA SER A 590 9.71 20.16 -7.97
C SER A 590 9.50 19.01 -6.97
N ALA A 591 10.52 18.79 -6.13
CA ALA A 591 10.82 17.70 -5.19
C ALA A 591 9.71 17.23 -4.20
N ARG A 592 8.48 16.94 -4.65
CA ARG A 592 7.40 16.45 -3.79
C ARG A 592 6.76 15.13 -4.19
N THR A 593 7.16 14.48 -5.29
CA THR A 593 6.37 13.34 -5.81
C THR A 593 7.14 12.07 -6.19
N PHE A 594 8.47 12.01 -6.14
CA PHE A 594 9.22 10.91 -6.78
C PHE A 594 10.07 10.02 -5.87
N GLY A 595 10.15 10.28 -4.56
CA GLY A 595 10.87 9.41 -3.59
C GLY A 595 10.19 8.07 -3.27
N THR A 596 9.32 7.53 -4.14
CA THR A 596 8.43 6.39 -3.82
C THR A 596 8.61 5.14 -4.67
N TRP A 597 9.48 5.11 -5.68
CA TRP A 597 9.58 3.96 -6.58
C TRP A 597 10.38 2.77 -6.02
N TRP A 598 11.27 2.98 -5.05
CA TRP A 598 11.97 1.89 -4.36
C TRP A 598 11.32 1.46 -3.03
N PHE A 599 10.47 2.30 -2.44
CA PHE A 599 9.96 2.10 -1.07
C PHE A 599 8.59 1.40 -0.98
N MET A 600 7.83 1.28 -2.07
CA MET A 600 6.43 0.81 -1.98
C MET A 600 6.22 -0.70 -1.99
N ASP A 601 7.21 -1.52 -2.34
CA ASP A 601 6.97 -2.95 -2.59
C ASP A 601 7.38 -3.92 -1.46
N LYS A 602 7.92 -3.44 -0.33
CA LYS A 602 8.36 -4.34 0.76
C LYS A 602 7.73 -4.15 2.15
N HIS A 603 6.92 -3.11 2.40
CA HIS A 603 6.37 -2.87 3.75
C HIS A 603 4.87 -2.53 3.85
N PHE A 604 4.06 -2.84 2.83
CA PHE A 604 2.59 -2.79 2.96
C PHE A 604 1.93 -4.15 2.70
N VAL A 605 1.89 -5.00 3.74
CA VAL A 605 0.85 -6.02 3.96
C VAL A 605 0.35 -5.95 5.39
#